data_AF-A0A8I1UH84-F1
#
_entry.id   AF-A0A8I1UH84-F1
#
_cell.length_a   1.000
_cell.length_b   1.000
_cell.length_c   1.000
_cell.angle_alpha   90.00
_cell.angle_beta   90.00
_cell.angle_gamma   90.00
#
_symmetry.space_group_name_H-M   'P 1'
#
loop_
_entity.id
_entity.type
_entity.pdbx_description
1 polymer ?
#
loop_
_entity_poly.entity_id
_entity_poly.type
_entity_poly.pdbx_seq_one_letter_code
_entity_poly.pdbx_strand_id
1 'polypeptide(L)'
;MRAAVRGAPAALLALAVCAAGAAFAADTAGAAAAGAAGSTAAQAGGEGARVYAQHCAVCHLPNAGGSPGFVPPLTGTLGHFASSEDGRALLAAIVSWGMTGAIRVGGRSYMGAMSIVRPLSDEEAAEVLNYVLRDHNQASLPADFAPFTAAEIQRHRARKASPGEVHAARQALARRLEAEGKAR
;
A
#
# COMPACT_ATOMS: atom_id res chain seq x y z
N MET A 1 68.47 35.96 18.60
CA MET A 1 69.36 35.54 19.70
C MET A 1 68.86 34.20 20.23
N ARG A 2 69.77 33.23 20.33
CA ARG A 2 69.56 31.86 20.82
C ARG A 2 69.56 31.82 22.36
N ALA A 3 68.81 30.88 22.94
CA ALA A 3 69.08 30.04 24.13
C ALA A 3 67.74 29.67 24.79
N ALA A 4 67.29 28.40 24.72
CA ALA A 4 67.51 27.34 25.73
C ALA A 4 66.80 27.66 27.07
N VAL A 5 66.01 26.77 27.68
CA VAL A 5 66.48 25.59 28.42
C VAL A 5 65.30 24.65 28.79
N ARG A 6 65.54 23.34 28.62
CA ARG A 6 65.19 22.09 29.39
C ARG A 6 64.22 22.22 30.60
N GLY A 7 63.41 21.24 31.01
CA GLY A 7 63.20 19.83 30.62
C GLY A 7 62.27 19.10 31.63
N ALA A 8 61.54 18.08 31.13
CA ALA A 8 61.07 16.79 31.69
C ALA A 8 60.50 16.65 33.14
N PRO A 9 59.97 15.46 33.53
CA PRO A 9 58.85 14.69 32.96
C PRO A 9 57.81 14.33 34.06
N ALA A 10 56.58 13.94 33.68
CA ALA A 10 55.60 13.42 34.65
C ALA A 10 54.99 12.09 34.20
N ALA A 11 55.16 11.12 35.10
CA ALA A 11 54.31 9.97 35.37
C ALA A 11 54.24 8.83 34.33
N LEU A 12 55.07 7.82 34.58
CA LEU A 12 54.69 6.42 34.41
C LEU A 12 53.46 6.13 35.29
N LEU A 13 52.43 5.51 34.73
CA LEU A 13 51.59 4.57 35.47
C LEU A 13 51.31 3.37 34.57
N ALA A 14 52.00 2.27 34.89
CA ALA A 14 51.71 0.95 34.33
C ALA A 14 50.49 0.37 35.03
N LEU A 15 49.47 -0.04 34.27
CA LEU A 15 48.55 -1.09 34.70
C LEU A 15 48.66 -2.24 33.71
N ALA A 16 49.33 -3.30 34.17
CA ALA A 16 49.19 -4.63 33.60
C ALA A 16 47.85 -5.21 34.07
N VAL A 17 47.03 -5.70 33.14
CA VAL A 17 45.97 -6.66 33.44
C VAL A 17 46.29 -7.92 32.64
N CYS A 18 46.60 -8.97 33.39
CA CYS A 18 46.80 -10.32 32.90
C CYS A 18 45.46 -10.99 32.59
N ALA A 19 45.41 -11.61 31.41
CA ALA A 19 44.80 -12.89 31.05
C ALA A 19 43.41 -13.28 31.59
N ALA A 20 42.50 -13.53 30.66
CA ALA A 20 41.70 -14.76 30.66
C ALA A 20 41.31 -15.10 29.22
N GLY A 21 41.90 -16.17 28.69
CA GLY A 21 41.41 -16.82 27.49
C GLY A 21 40.21 -17.70 27.80
N ALA A 22 39.27 -17.77 26.87
CA ALA A 22 38.43 -18.94 26.65
C ALA A 22 37.85 -18.84 25.23
N ALA A 23 38.48 -19.55 24.30
CA ALA A 23 37.83 -19.94 23.06
C ALA A 23 36.85 -21.07 23.40
N PHE A 24 35.55 -20.85 23.14
CA PHE A 24 34.58 -21.93 23.03
C PHE A 24 34.12 -22.00 21.58
N ALA A 25 34.51 -23.09 20.92
CA ALA A 25 34.00 -23.51 19.63
C ALA A 25 32.85 -24.52 19.84
N ALA A 26 31.92 -24.47 18.87
CA ALA A 26 30.92 -25.48 18.51
C ALA A 26 29.77 -25.76 19.50
N ASP A 27 28.55 -25.49 19.03
CA ASP A 27 27.62 -26.58 18.71
C ASP A 27 26.62 -26.14 17.63
N THR A 28 26.72 -26.74 16.44
CA THR A 28 25.68 -26.69 15.41
C THR A 28 24.83 -27.93 15.56
N ALA A 29 23.68 -27.80 16.19
CA ALA A 29 22.66 -28.84 16.23
C ALA A 29 21.30 -28.24 15.86
N GLY A 30 20.64 -28.92 14.91
CA GLY A 30 19.52 -28.42 14.14
C GLY A 30 18.21 -28.21 14.92
N ALA A 31 17.34 -27.42 14.30
CA ALA A 31 15.91 -27.69 14.30
C ALA A 31 15.33 -27.14 12.99
N ALA A 32 15.14 -28.05 12.03
CA ALA A 32 14.20 -27.84 10.94
C ALA A 32 12.79 -27.82 11.58
N ALA A 33 12.14 -26.67 11.55
CA ALA A 33 10.72 -26.55 11.86
C ALA A 33 9.96 -26.27 10.56
N ALA A 34 9.25 -27.30 10.11
CA ALA A 34 8.18 -27.18 9.14
C ALA A 34 7.02 -26.36 9.74
N GLY A 35 6.37 -25.58 8.88
CA GLY A 35 4.96 -25.22 9.04
C GLY A 35 4.66 -24.00 9.91
N ALA A 36 4.43 -22.86 9.25
CA ALA A 36 3.46 -21.88 9.72
C ALA A 36 2.81 -21.21 8.50
N ALA A 37 1.85 -21.92 7.89
CA ALA A 37 0.68 -21.25 7.35
C ALA A 37 -0.07 -20.67 8.56
N GLY A 38 0.29 -19.45 8.92
CA GLY A 38 -0.33 -18.68 9.98
C GLY A 38 -0.72 -17.34 9.39
N SER A 39 -1.90 -17.28 8.77
CA SER A 39 -2.58 -16.01 8.57
C SER A 39 -2.80 -15.40 9.96
N THR A 40 -1.96 -14.43 10.32
CA THR A 40 -2.16 -13.60 11.49
C THR A 40 -3.39 -12.74 11.24
N ALA A 41 -4.54 -13.21 11.72
CA ALA A 41 -5.67 -12.34 11.93
C ALA A 41 -5.23 -11.19 12.86
N ALA A 42 -5.33 -9.98 12.31
CA ALA A 42 -5.43 -8.71 13.03
C ALA A 42 -4.22 -8.24 13.86
N GLN A 43 -3.19 -7.71 13.19
CA GLN A 43 -2.78 -6.35 13.58
C GLN A 43 -3.92 -5.41 13.17
N ALA A 44 -4.45 -4.60 14.10
CA ALA A 44 -5.37 -3.53 13.75
C ALA A 44 -4.72 -2.64 12.67
N GLY A 45 -5.21 -2.77 11.43
CA GLY A 45 -4.70 -2.11 10.22
C GLY A 45 -4.27 -3.07 9.10
N GLY A 46 -3.70 -4.24 9.40
CA GLY A 46 -3.17 -5.14 8.35
C GLY A 46 -2.22 -4.47 7.34
N GLU A 47 -1.85 -5.20 6.30
CA GLU A 47 -0.99 -4.67 5.23
C GLU A 47 -1.72 -3.63 4.38
N GLY A 48 -2.99 -3.86 4.06
CA GLY A 48 -3.79 -2.96 3.25
C GLY A 48 -3.96 -1.55 3.84
N ALA A 49 -4.25 -1.42 5.15
CA ALA A 49 -4.34 -0.08 5.75
C ALA A 49 -2.97 0.59 5.86
N ARG A 50 -1.89 -0.18 6.04
CA ARG A 50 -0.52 0.36 6.04
C ARG A 50 -0.20 0.98 4.68
N VAL A 51 -0.46 0.26 3.58
CA VAL A 51 -0.26 0.75 2.22
C VAL A 51 -1.15 1.97 1.95
N TYR A 52 -2.42 1.93 2.37
CA TYR A 52 -3.35 3.06 2.26
C TYR A 52 -2.83 4.32 2.96
N ALA A 53 -2.39 4.19 4.21
CA ALA A 53 -1.89 5.30 5.01
C ALA A 53 -0.65 5.96 4.38
N GLN A 54 0.23 5.15 3.77
CA GLN A 54 1.47 5.64 3.17
C GLN A 54 1.30 6.28 1.79
N HIS A 55 0.29 5.85 1.01
CA HIS A 55 0.23 6.19 -0.42
C HIS A 55 -1.09 6.82 -0.87
N CYS A 56 -2.19 6.55 -0.17
CA CYS A 56 -3.54 6.97 -0.59
C CYS A 56 -4.09 8.08 0.30
N ALA A 57 -3.87 7.98 1.62
CA ALA A 57 -4.44 8.87 2.62
C ALA A 57 -4.00 10.33 2.48
N VAL A 58 -2.84 10.60 1.88
CA VAL A 58 -2.37 11.97 1.60
C VAL A 58 -3.36 12.77 0.74
N CYS A 59 -4.08 12.08 -0.16
CA CYS A 59 -5.10 12.70 -1.01
C CYS A 59 -6.51 12.34 -0.56
N HIS A 60 -6.78 11.05 -0.36
CA HIS A 60 -8.13 10.54 -0.05
C HIS A 60 -8.51 10.65 1.43
N LEU A 61 -7.61 11.20 2.25
CA LEU A 61 -7.72 11.34 3.72
C LEU A 61 -7.70 9.98 4.45
N PRO A 62 -7.36 9.96 5.76
CA PRO A 62 -7.32 8.72 6.54
C PRO A 62 -8.65 7.95 6.59
N ASN A 63 -9.77 8.66 6.51
CA ASN A 63 -11.12 8.08 6.53
C ASN A 63 -11.68 7.75 5.14
N ALA A 64 -10.86 7.86 4.07
CA ALA A 64 -11.28 7.67 2.68
C ALA A 64 -12.40 8.61 2.20
N GLY A 65 -12.68 9.69 2.93
CA GLY A 65 -13.74 10.65 2.60
C GLY A 65 -13.37 11.64 1.49
N GLY A 66 -12.08 11.74 1.14
CA GLY A 66 -11.60 12.71 0.17
C GLY A 66 -11.86 14.17 0.57
N SER A 67 -11.64 15.09 -0.37
CA SER A 67 -11.87 16.52 -0.19
C SER A 67 -12.97 16.98 -1.15
N PRO A 68 -14.13 17.43 -0.66
CA PRO A 68 -15.28 17.73 -1.49
C PRO A 68 -15.00 18.69 -2.66
N GLY A 69 -14.94 18.16 -3.88
CA GLY A 69 -14.81 18.93 -5.13
C GLY A 69 -13.37 18.95 -5.67
N PHE A 70 -12.44 18.38 -4.90
CA PHE A 70 -11.03 18.27 -5.25
C PHE A 70 -10.60 16.80 -5.33
N VAL A 71 -10.74 16.03 -4.25
CA VAL A 71 -10.42 14.59 -4.22
C VAL A 71 -11.70 13.78 -3.97
N PRO A 72 -12.04 12.80 -4.82
CA PRO A 72 -13.25 11.99 -4.64
C PRO A 72 -13.15 11.11 -3.38
N PRO A 73 -14.28 10.87 -2.68
CA PRO A 73 -14.34 9.84 -1.65
C PRO A 73 -14.14 8.46 -2.29
N LEU A 74 -13.57 7.54 -1.52
CA LEU A 74 -13.46 6.12 -1.86
C LEU A 74 -14.47 5.29 -1.06
N THR A 75 -15.51 5.92 -0.51
CA THR A 75 -16.51 5.28 0.36
C THR A 75 -17.82 5.01 -0.38
N GLY A 76 -18.55 3.99 0.08
CA GLY A 76 -19.96 3.77 -0.22
C GLY A 76 -20.29 3.11 -1.57
N THR A 77 -19.60 3.44 -2.67
CA THR A 77 -20.02 3.02 -4.03
C THR A 77 -19.01 2.19 -4.81
N LEU A 78 -17.74 2.13 -4.39
CA LEU A 78 -16.72 1.40 -5.14
C LEU A 78 -16.95 -0.12 -5.14
N GLY A 79 -17.66 -0.65 -4.13
CA GLY A 79 -17.99 -2.06 -4.04
C GLY A 79 -18.73 -2.58 -5.28
N HIS A 80 -19.57 -1.75 -5.89
CA HIS A 80 -20.32 -2.14 -7.10
C HIS A 80 -19.42 -2.43 -8.30
N PHE A 81 -18.27 -1.75 -8.42
CA PHE A 81 -17.30 -2.04 -9.48
C PHE A 81 -16.68 -3.45 -9.32
N ALA A 82 -16.61 -3.99 -8.11
CA ALA A 82 -16.08 -5.33 -7.88
C ALA A 82 -17.03 -6.46 -8.31
N SER A 83 -18.23 -6.14 -8.84
CA SER A 83 -19.27 -7.11 -9.24
C SER A 83 -19.08 -7.68 -10.66
N SER A 84 -18.01 -7.31 -11.37
CA SER A 84 -17.75 -7.78 -12.73
C SER A 84 -16.25 -7.83 -13.01
N GLU A 85 -15.83 -8.68 -13.94
CA GLU A 85 -14.42 -8.80 -14.33
C GLU A 85 -13.86 -7.47 -14.86
N ASP A 86 -14.60 -6.76 -15.71
CA ASP A 86 -14.22 -5.43 -16.20
C ASP A 86 -14.01 -4.43 -15.06
N GLY A 87 -14.87 -4.46 -14.06
CA GLY A 87 -14.79 -3.53 -12.94
C GLY A 87 -13.66 -3.89 -11.96
N ARG A 88 -13.37 -5.18 -11.77
CA ARG A 88 -12.18 -5.64 -11.04
C ARG A 88 -10.90 -5.22 -11.77
N ALA A 89 -10.86 -5.40 -13.10
CA ALA A 89 -9.76 -4.93 -13.94
C ALA A 89 -9.59 -3.40 -13.86
N LEU A 90 -10.68 -2.63 -13.81
CA LEU A 90 -10.64 -1.19 -13.62
C LEU A 90 -10.03 -0.81 -12.27
N LEU A 91 -10.47 -1.43 -11.18
CA LEU A 91 -9.95 -1.14 -9.83
C LEU A 91 -8.43 -1.42 -9.76
N ALA A 92 -7.99 -2.55 -10.32
CA ALA A 92 -6.57 -2.86 -10.46
C ALA A 92 -5.84 -1.81 -11.32
N ALA A 93 -6.42 -1.38 -12.45
CA ALA A 93 -5.81 -0.38 -13.32
C ALA A 93 -5.66 0.99 -12.64
N ILE A 94 -6.66 1.43 -11.86
CA ILE A 94 -6.63 2.71 -11.13
C ILE A 94 -5.44 2.76 -10.17
N VAL A 95 -5.21 1.73 -9.36
CA VAL A 95 -4.10 1.69 -8.39
C VAL A 95 -2.73 1.44 -9.02
N SER A 96 -2.70 1.05 -10.30
CA SER A 96 -1.47 0.71 -11.02
C SER A 96 -0.99 1.82 -11.94
N TRP A 97 -1.94 2.48 -12.60
CA TRP A 97 -1.68 3.44 -13.68
C TRP A 97 -2.24 4.82 -13.40
N GLY A 98 -3.06 4.97 -12.36
CA GLY A 98 -3.73 6.22 -12.08
C GLY A 98 -4.88 6.50 -13.05
N MET A 99 -5.40 7.73 -12.98
CA MET A 99 -6.53 8.16 -13.80
C MET A 99 -6.51 9.68 -13.97
N THR A 100 -6.91 10.20 -15.13
CA THR A 100 -7.09 11.64 -15.33
C THR A 100 -8.42 11.95 -16.02
N GLY A 101 -9.10 13.01 -15.60
CA GLY A 101 -10.35 13.48 -16.23
C GLY A 101 -11.50 13.72 -15.25
N ALA A 102 -12.65 14.14 -15.80
CA ALA A 102 -13.82 14.54 -15.02
C ALA A 102 -14.64 13.32 -14.58
N ILE A 103 -14.83 13.12 -13.28
CA ILE A 103 -15.71 12.07 -12.77
C ILE A 103 -16.85 12.65 -11.93
N ARG A 104 -17.92 11.87 -11.78
CA ARG A 104 -18.99 12.12 -10.82
C ARG A 104 -19.01 11.02 -9.76
N VAL A 105 -19.18 11.41 -8.51
CA VAL A 105 -19.33 10.52 -7.34
C VAL A 105 -20.27 11.22 -6.34
N GLY A 106 -21.34 10.58 -5.90
CA GLY A 106 -22.27 11.19 -4.94
C GLY A 106 -22.94 12.46 -5.47
N GLY A 107 -23.21 12.53 -6.78
CA GLY A 107 -23.75 13.72 -7.44
C GLY A 107 -22.78 14.91 -7.58
N ARG A 108 -21.55 14.79 -7.10
CA ARG A 108 -20.53 15.86 -7.14
C ARG A 108 -19.51 15.59 -8.24
N SER A 109 -19.08 16.64 -8.93
CA SER A 109 -18.05 16.56 -9.96
C SER A 109 -16.65 16.71 -9.34
N TYR A 110 -15.70 15.92 -9.84
CA TYR A 110 -14.29 15.98 -9.48
C TYR A 110 -13.48 16.05 -10.79
N MET A 111 -12.53 16.96 -10.84
CA MET A 111 -11.66 17.16 -12.00
C MET A 111 -10.22 17.18 -11.52
N GLY A 112 -9.43 16.22 -11.99
CA GLY A 112 -8.04 16.11 -11.59
C GLY A 112 -7.36 14.88 -12.17
N ALA A 113 -6.16 14.64 -11.66
CA ALA A 113 -5.36 13.47 -11.97
C ALA A 113 -5.02 12.74 -10.66
N MET A 114 -5.30 11.44 -10.61
CA MET A 114 -4.78 10.53 -9.62
C MET A 114 -3.48 9.95 -10.18
N SER A 115 -2.34 10.47 -9.74
CA SER A 115 -1.01 9.99 -10.13
C SER A 115 -0.53 8.90 -9.18
N ILE A 116 0.21 7.93 -9.72
CA ILE A 116 0.89 6.89 -8.94
C ILE A 116 2.31 7.36 -8.66
N VAL A 117 2.57 7.77 -7.42
CA VAL A 117 3.88 8.32 -6.98
C VAL A 117 4.99 7.27 -6.97
N ARG A 118 4.62 6.00 -6.78
CA ARG A 118 5.51 4.84 -6.86
C ARG A 118 4.69 3.60 -7.25
N PRO A 119 5.22 2.70 -8.09
CA PRO A 119 4.56 1.44 -8.36
C PRO A 119 4.40 0.63 -7.08
N LEU A 120 3.21 0.07 -6.86
CA LEU A 120 2.95 -0.92 -5.80
C LEU A 120 3.29 -2.32 -6.32
N SER A 121 3.73 -3.22 -5.44
CA SER A 121 3.76 -4.65 -5.77
C SER A 121 2.35 -5.17 -6.05
N ASP A 122 2.25 -6.38 -6.62
CA ASP A 122 0.94 -6.99 -6.88
C ASP A 122 0.22 -7.32 -5.56
N GLU A 123 0.97 -7.73 -4.53
CA GLU A 123 0.49 -7.95 -3.16
C GLU A 123 0.02 -6.63 -2.52
N GLU A 124 0.82 -5.57 -2.55
CA GLU A 124 0.45 -4.27 -1.97
C GLU A 124 -0.83 -3.71 -2.61
N ALA A 125 -0.96 -3.86 -3.94
CA ALA A 125 -2.16 -3.44 -4.67
C ALA A 125 -3.39 -4.29 -4.34
N ALA A 126 -3.25 -5.60 -4.18
CA ALA A 126 -4.34 -6.47 -3.75
C ALA A 126 -4.80 -6.10 -2.33
N GLU A 127 -3.86 -5.93 -1.41
CA GLU A 127 -4.12 -5.60 -0.01
C GLU A 127 -4.80 -4.23 0.15
N VAL A 128 -4.33 -3.20 -0.54
CA VAL A 128 -4.94 -1.86 -0.45
C VAL A 128 -6.35 -1.82 -1.07
N LEU A 129 -6.58 -2.54 -2.18
CA LEU A 129 -7.91 -2.65 -2.77
C LEU A 129 -8.86 -3.39 -1.82
N ASN A 130 -8.40 -4.49 -1.22
CA ASN A 130 -9.17 -5.25 -0.24
C ASN A 130 -9.53 -4.41 0.98
N TYR A 131 -8.58 -3.62 1.51
CA TYR A 131 -8.83 -2.69 2.61
C TYR A 131 -9.87 -1.64 2.23
N VAL A 132 -9.71 -0.92 1.11
CA VAL A 132 -10.68 0.10 0.69
C VAL A 132 -12.08 -0.50 0.50
N LEU A 133 -12.16 -1.67 -0.10
CA LEU A 133 -13.43 -2.34 -0.36
C LEU A 133 -14.12 -2.83 0.92
N ARG A 134 -13.37 -3.49 1.81
CA ARG A 134 -13.90 -4.10 3.03
C ARG A 134 -14.10 -3.12 4.17
N ASP A 135 -13.36 -2.02 4.25
CA ASP A 135 -13.46 -1.08 5.36
C ASP A 135 -14.31 0.13 5.01
N HIS A 136 -14.41 0.48 3.71
CA HIS A 136 -15.08 1.69 3.26
C HIS A 136 -16.26 1.45 2.30
N ASN A 137 -16.48 0.22 1.84
CA ASN A 137 -17.52 -0.08 0.83
C ASN A 137 -18.35 -1.34 1.12
N GLN A 138 -18.40 -1.83 2.37
CA GLN A 138 -19.14 -3.06 2.72
C GLN A 138 -20.58 -3.09 2.20
N ALA A 139 -21.30 -1.97 2.31
CA ALA A 139 -22.70 -1.87 1.90
C ALA A 139 -22.92 -2.03 0.38
N SER A 140 -21.90 -1.79 -0.45
CA SER A 140 -21.98 -1.94 -1.91
C SER A 140 -21.25 -3.17 -2.46
N LEU A 141 -20.63 -3.98 -1.60
CA LEU A 141 -19.96 -5.20 -2.06
C LEU A 141 -20.97 -6.21 -2.57
N PRO A 142 -20.65 -6.91 -3.68
CA PRO A 142 -21.47 -8.03 -4.14
C PRO A 142 -21.42 -9.17 -3.12
N ALA A 143 -22.50 -9.94 -3.02
CA ALA A 143 -22.63 -11.03 -2.03
C ALA A 143 -21.57 -12.13 -2.21
N ASP A 144 -21.11 -12.33 -3.44
CA ASP A 144 -20.07 -13.26 -3.85
C ASP A 144 -18.68 -12.61 -3.95
N PHE A 145 -18.47 -11.46 -3.28
CA PHE A 145 -17.18 -10.77 -3.29
C PHE A 145 -16.03 -11.69 -2.86
N ALA A 146 -15.13 -11.96 -3.80
CA ALA A 146 -13.84 -12.56 -3.52
C ALA A 146 -12.77 -11.45 -3.36
N PRO A 147 -11.94 -11.49 -2.30
CA PRO A 147 -10.81 -10.57 -2.18
C PRO A 147 -9.88 -10.67 -3.40
N PHE A 148 -9.32 -9.52 -3.79
CA PHE A 148 -8.27 -9.44 -4.79
C PHE A 148 -7.06 -10.25 -4.32
N THR A 149 -6.41 -10.92 -5.27
CA THR A 149 -5.16 -11.66 -5.06
C THR A 149 -4.04 -11.05 -5.87
N ALA A 150 -2.79 -11.21 -5.45
CA ALA A 150 -1.63 -10.74 -6.22
C ALA A 150 -1.63 -11.29 -7.66
N ALA A 151 -1.94 -12.57 -7.83
CA ALA A 151 -2.05 -13.20 -9.15
C ALA A 151 -3.13 -12.55 -10.04
N GLU A 152 -4.24 -12.10 -9.46
CA GLU A 152 -5.27 -11.37 -10.20
C GLU A 152 -4.82 -9.98 -10.60
N ILE A 153 -4.18 -9.25 -9.67
CA ILE A 153 -3.59 -7.95 -9.97
C ILE A 153 -2.57 -8.05 -11.10
N GLN A 154 -1.68 -9.05 -11.04
CA GLN A 154 -0.70 -9.33 -12.09
C GLN A 154 -1.38 -9.54 -13.45
N ARG A 155 -2.43 -10.37 -13.51
CA ARG A 155 -3.19 -10.62 -14.76
C ARG A 155 -3.80 -9.35 -15.31
N HIS A 156 -4.43 -8.53 -14.48
CA HIS A 156 -5.02 -7.26 -14.93
C HIS A 156 -3.97 -6.22 -15.35
N ARG A 157 -2.79 -6.22 -14.73
CA ARG A 157 -1.65 -5.33 -15.06
C ARG A 157 -0.90 -5.72 -16.32
N ALA A 158 -1.05 -6.96 -16.81
CA ALA A 158 -0.37 -7.42 -18.02
C ALA A 158 -0.65 -6.50 -19.23
N ARG A 159 -1.82 -5.85 -19.25
CA ARG A 159 -2.13 -4.77 -20.18
C ARG A 159 -1.89 -3.42 -19.51
N LYS A 160 -0.89 -2.68 -20.00
CA LYS A 160 -0.69 -1.28 -19.64
C LYS A 160 -1.87 -0.43 -20.13
N ALA A 161 -2.30 0.51 -19.31
CA ALA A 161 -3.31 1.50 -19.66
C ALA A 161 -2.78 2.90 -19.33
N SER A 162 -3.03 3.86 -20.20
CA SER A 162 -2.84 5.27 -19.89
C SER A 162 -3.90 5.76 -18.89
N PRO A 163 -3.62 6.81 -18.09
CA PRO A 163 -4.61 7.40 -17.19
C PRO A 163 -5.92 7.81 -17.89
N GLY A 164 -5.86 8.16 -19.18
CA GLY A 164 -7.04 8.48 -19.99
C GLY A 164 -7.86 7.26 -20.40
N GLU A 165 -7.21 6.13 -20.68
CA GLU A 165 -7.90 4.85 -20.95
C GLU A 165 -8.58 4.32 -19.68
N VAL A 166 -7.92 4.40 -18.52
CA VAL A 166 -8.52 4.06 -17.22
C VAL A 166 -9.76 4.92 -16.98
N HIS A 167 -9.67 6.21 -17.29
CA HIS A 167 -10.81 7.11 -17.18
C HIS A 167 -11.98 6.71 -18.09
N ALA A 168 -11.71 6.43 -19.36
CA ALA A 168 -12.74 6.00 -20.32
C ALA A 168 -13.42 4.70 -19.87
N ALA A 169 -12.65 3.73 -19.38
CA ALA A 169 -13.18 2.48 -18.83
C ALA A 169 -14.07 2.73 -17.60
N ARG A 170 -13.64 3.61 -16.67
CA ARG A 170 -14.47 4.02 -15.53
C ARG A 170 -15.79 4.62 -15.96
N GLN A 171 -15.77 5.54 -16.93
CA GLN A 171 -17.00 6.19 -17.42
C GLN A 171 -17.97 5.19 -18.06
N ALA A 172 -17.45 4.23 -18.84
CA ALA A 172 -18.28 3.18 -19.42
C ALA A 172 -18.92 2.31 -18.33
N LEU A 173 -18.15 1.86 -17.35
CA LEU A 173 -18.62 1.07 -16.22
C LEU A 173 -19.61 1.83 -15.33
N ALA A 174 -19.32 3.08 -15.01
CA ALA A 174 -20.19 3.92 -14.19
C ALA A 174 -21.58 4.06 -14.83
N ARG A 175 -21.67 4.34 -16.14
CA ARG A 175 -22.96 4.41 -16.85
C ARG A 175 -23.75 3.10 -16.81
N ARG A 176 -23.05 1.96 -16.89
CA ARG A 176 -23.70 0.65 -16.75
C ARG A 176 -24.26 0.45 -15.33
N LEU A 177 -23.45 0.73 -14.31
CA LEU A 177 -23.88 0.65 -12.91
C LEU A 177 -25.03 1.62 -12.60
N GLU A 178 -25.04 2.82 -13.18
CA GLU A 178 -26.15 3.77 -13.07
C GLU A 178 -27.43 3.20 -13.69
N ALA A 179 -27.36 2.61 -14.87
CA ALA A 179 -28.49 1.95 -15.52
C ALA A 179 -29.02 0.74 -14.72
N GLU A 180 -28.15 0.08 -13.96
CA GLU A 180 -28.51 -1.01 -13.03
C GLU A 180 -29.01 -0.50 -11.66
N GLY A 181 -29.05 0.81 -11.43
CA GLY A 181 -29.45 1.40 -10.15
C GLY A 181 -28.41 1.28 -9.03
N LYS A 182 -27.17 0.92 -9.37
CA LYS A 182 -26.06 0.69 -8.44
C LYS A 182 -25.10 1.87 -8.29
N ALA A 183 -25.29 2.97 -9.02
CA ALA A 183 -24.43 4.15 -8.89
C ALA A 183 -25.24 5.37 -8.46
N ARG A 184 -25.02 5.82 -7.22
CA ARG A 184 -25.36 7.17 -6.72
C ARG A 184 -24.29 7.64 -5.77
#